data_AF-A0AAU3CK67-F1
#
_entry.id   AF-A0AAU3CK67-F1
#
_cell.length_a   1.000
_cell.length_b   1.000
_cell.length_c   1.000
_cell.angle_alpha   90.00
_cell.angle_beta   90.00
_cell.angle_gamma   90.00
#
_symmetry.space_group_name_H-M   'P 1'
#
loop_
_entity.id
_entity.type
_entity.pdbx_description
1 polymer ?
#
loop_
_entity_poly.entity_id
_entity_poly.type
_entity_poly.pdbx_seq_one_letter_code
_entity_poly.pdbx_strand_id
1 'polypeptide(L)'
;MKFRSALTALALVVAPGIAVVGTATDAFAATKVGHATATAMFREVGITWSSSGNCSDRNNSTCTSFEQLNLATAQGAQTLKRATGCALNITGGTETGHASGTYSHWNGYKLDYGKNTCVTNYVKNTFTYIGLRGDGAPQYRSGSGNIYADEGNHWDVLYYNCGGC
;
A
#
# COMPACT_ATOMS: atom_id res chain seq x y z
N MET A 1 70.89 38.00 35.44
CA MET A 1 70.87 36.52 35.36
C MET A 1 69.44 36.06 35.10
N LYS A 2 69.30 35.05 34.22
CA LYS A 2 68.12 34.22 33.86
C LYS A 2 67.26 34.66 32.65
N PHE A 3 67.55 33.96 31.55
CA PHE A 3 66.73 33.62 30.37
C PHE A 3 65.35 32.99 30.78
N ARG A 4 64.30 32.85 29.95
CA ARG A 4 64.16 32.41 28.54
C ARG A 4 62.77 32.80 27.97
N SER A 5 62.71 32.91 26.64
CA SER A 5 61.51 32.96 25.78
C SER A 5 60.60 31.73 25.87
N ALA A 6 59.33 31.88 25.46
CA ALA A 6 58.62 30.91 24.61
C ALA A 6 57.44 31.58 23.85
N LEU A 7 57.46 31.43 22.51
CA LEU A 7 56.36 31.70 21.57
C LEU A 7 55.37 30.53 21.53
N THR A 8 54.08 30.78 21.30
CA THR A 8 53.10 29.93 20.55
C THR A 8 51.71 30.59 20.63
N ALA A 9 50.75 30.50 19.70
CA ALA A 9 50.62 30.45 18.24
C ALA A 9 49.09 30.59 17.95
N LEU A 10 48.71 31.14 16.77
CA LEU A 10 47.51 30.90 15.90
C LEU A 10 46.16 30.42 16.53
N ALA A 11 44.95 30.82 16.10
CA ALA A 11 44.44 31.37 14.84
C ALA A 11 42.98 31.88 15.01
N LEU A 12 42.54 32.82 14.15
CA LEU A 12 41.14 33.15 13.87
C LEU A 12 40.54 32.17 12.84
N VAL A 13 39.30 31.70 13.03
CA VAL A 13 38.33 31.49 11.92
C VAL A 13 36.88 31.69 12.40
N VAL A 14 36.12 32.43 11.59
CA VAL A 14 34.71 32.84 11.71
C VAL A 14 33.74 31.68 11.43
N ALA A 15 32.59 31.64 12.10
CA ALA A 15 31.48 30.76 11.74
C ALA A 15 30.15 31.52 11.63
N PRO A 16 29.47 31.50 10.48
CA PRO A 16 28.02 31.65 10.39
C PRO A 16 27.44 30.32 9.89
N GLY A 17 26.93 29.50 10.81
CA GLY A 17 26.14 28.32 10.47
C GLY A 17 24.71 28.73 10.17
N ILE A 18 24.36 28.82 8.89
CA ILE A 18 22.96 28.88 8.46
C ILE A 18 22.37 27.48 8.64
N ALA A 19 21.48 27.33 9.63
CA ALA A 19 20.70 26.11 9.81
C ALA A 19 19.66 26.01 8.69
N VAL A 20 19.89 25.09 7.75
CA VAL A 20 18.86 24.67 6.80
C VAL A 20 17.85 23.84 7.57
N VAL A 21 16.70 24.43 7.93
CA VAL A 21 15.55 23.70 8.45
C VAL A 21 14.94 22.94 7.27
N GLY A 22 15.43 21.73 7.03
CA GLY A 22 14.73 20.76 6.19
C GLY A 22 13.45 20.36 6.89
N THR A 23 12.29 20.71 6.32
CA THR A 23 11.01 20.12 6.70
C THR A 23 11.03 18.67 6.23
N ALA A 24 11.50 17.76 7.09
CA ALA A 24 11.19 16.35 6.95
C ALA A 24 9.67 16.26 6.96
N THR A 25 9.07 15.93 5.82
CA THR A 25 7.68 15.51 5.80
C THR A 25 7.64 14.20 6.55
N ASP A 26 7.02 14.20 7.73
CA ASP A 26 6.75 12.97 8.45
C ASP A 26 5.96 12.06 7.51
N ALA A 27 6.62 11.00 7.02
CA ALA A 27 5.93 9.88 6.43
C ALA A 27 5.12 9.27 7.57
N PHE A 28 3.86 9.70 7.73
CA PHE A 28 2.94 9.09 8.66
C PHE A 28 2.92 7.60 8.35
N ALA A 29 3.50 6.79 9.23
CA ALA A 29 3.51 5.35 9.09
C ALA A 29 2.06 4.89 8.94
N ALA A 30 1.74 4.23 7.83
CA ALA A 30 0.39 3.74 7.59
C ALA A 30 -0.01 2.83 8.75
N THR A 31 -1.17 3.09 9.36
CA THR A 31 -1.70 2.23 10.43
C THR A 31 -1.89 0.83 9.88
N LYS A 32 -1.25 -0.15 10.50
CA LYS A 32 -1.32 -1.56 10.11
C LYS A 32 -2.38 -2.28 10.92
N VAL A 33 -3.09 -3.20 10.28
CA VAL A 33 -4.02 -4.12 10.91
C VAL A 33 -3.54 -5.57 10.73
N GLY A 34 -3.88 -6.42 11.70
CA GLY A 34 -3.65 -7.85 11.60
C GLY A 34 -4.79 -8.55 10.85
N HIS A 35 -4.58 -9.84 10.56
CA HIS A 35 -5.54 -10.63 9.77
C HIS A 35 -6.95 -10.71 10.39
N ALA A 36 -7.05 -10.90 11.72
CA ALA A 36 -8.32 -10.97 12.42
C ALA A 36 -9.13 -9.66 12.29
N THR A 37 -8.45 -8.51 12.41
CA THR A 37 -9.08 -7.19 12.25
C THR A 37 -9.57 -6.96 10.82
N ALA A 38 -8.72 -7.23 9.82
CA ALA A 38 -9.09 -7.07 8.42
C ALA A 38 -10.30 -7.96 8.04
N THR A 39 -10.30 -9.22 8.46
CA THR A 39 -11.42 -10.13 8.18
C THR A 39 -12.71 -9.73 8.88
N ALA A 40 -12.66 -9.14 10.08
CA ALA A 40 -13.83 -8.57 10.74
C ALA A 40 -14.42 -7.42 9.92
N MET A 41 -13.57 -6.50 9.44
CA MET A 41 -13.99 -5.39 8.57
C MET A 41 -14.59 -5.88 7.24
N PHE A 42 -14.01 -6.91 6.62
CA PHE A 42 -14.52 -7.48 5.38
C PHE A 42 -15.89 -8.14 5.57
N ARG A 43 -16.09 -8.87 6.67
CA ARG A 43 -17.37 -9.48 7.01
C ARG A 43 -18.48 -8.45 7.21
N GLU A 44 -18.16 -7.30 7.80
CA GLU A 44 -19.13 -6.21 8.05
C GLU A 44 -19.85 -5.75 6.78
N VAL A 45 -19.18 -5.82 5.63
CA VAL A 45 -19.74 -5.42 4.33
C VAL A 45 -20.02 -6.57 3.38
N GLY A 46 -19.82 -7.82 3.83
CA GLY A 46 -20.02 -9.01 3.00
C GLY A 46 -18.99 -9.19 1.88
N ILE A 47 -17.72 -8.85 2.15
CA ILE A 47 -16.57 -9.28 1.35
C ILE A 47 -16.15 -10.68 1.82
N THR A 48 -15.90 -11.57 0.86
CA THR A 48 -15.37 -12.92 1.12
C THR A 48 -13.88 -12.98 0.76
N TRP A 49 -13.21 -14.06 1.16
CA TRP A 49 -11.86 -14.37 0.70
C TRP A 49 -11.67 -15.87 0.55
N SER A 50 -10.65 -16.26 -0.22
CA SER A 50 -10.32 -17.67 -0.48
C SER A 50 -8.81 -17.84 -0.52
N SER A 51 -8.31 -18.86 0.18
CA SER A 51 -6.90 -19.24 0.18
C SER A 51 -6.74 -20.66 -0.38
N SER A 52 -5.88 -20.84 -1.37
CA SER A 52 -5.61 -22.16 -1.95
C SER A 52 -4.95 -23.12 -0.95
N GLY A 53 -4.11 -22.59 -0.05
CA GLY A 53 -3.48 -23.32 1.05
C GLY A 53 -4.35 -23.49 2.29
N ASN A 54 -5.59 -22.98 2.31
CA ASN A 54 -6.49 -22.97 3.47
C ASN A 54 -5.84 -22.39 4.74
N CYS A 55 -5.09 -21.30 4.59
CA CYS A 55 -4.29 -20.70 5.66
C CYS A 55 -4.19 -19.17 5.52
N SER A 56 -3.66 -18.51 6.56
CA SER A 56 -3.50 -17.05 6.62
C SER A 56 -2.07 -16.62 6.99
N ASP A 57 -1.09 -17.53 6.93
CA ASP A 57 0.31 -17.22 7.22
C ASP A 57 0.90 -16.38 6.08
N ARG A 58 1.34 -15.18 6.42
CA ARG A 58 1.94 -14.24 5.48
C ARG A 58 3.22 -14.76 4.83
N ASN A 59 3.94 -15.67 5.48
CA ASN A 59 5.21 -16.19 4.97
C ASN A 59 5.04 -17.40 4.04
N ASN A 60 3.80 -17.78 3.73
CA ASN A 60 3.48 -18.88 2.83
C ASN A 60 2.67 -18.36 1.64
N SER A 61 3.21 -18.51 0.43
CA SER A 61 2.64 -17.98 -0.81
C SER A 61 1.35 -18.66 -1.27
N THR A 62 0.94 -19.76 -0.63
CA THR A 62 -0.36 -20.40 -0.88
C THR A 62 -1.46 -19.89 0.05
N CYS A 63 -1.10 -19.14 1.09
CA CYS A 63 -2.06 -18.53 1.99
C CYS A 63 -2.63 -17.24 1.41
N THR A 64 -3.82 -16.85 1.87
CA THR A 64 -4.29 -15.46 1.70
C THR A 64 -4.17 -14.81 3.06
N SER A 65 -3.16 -13.96 3.23
CA SER A 65 -2.91 -13.28 4.50
C SER A 65 -3.38 -11.83 4.43
N PHE A 66 -3.76 -11.29 5.58
CA PHE A 66 -4.01 -9.85 5.74
C PHE A 66 -3.19 -9.28 6.90
N GLU A 67 -2.15 -10.01 7.30
CA GLU A 67 -1.24 -9.55 8.33
C GLU A 67 -0.43 -8.36 7.81
N GLN A 68 -0.31 -7.31 8.62
CA GLN A 68 0.31 -6.02 8.23
C GLN A 68 -0.37 -5.33 7.02
N LEU A 69 -1.66 -5.55 6.81
CA LEU A 69 -2.44 -4.81 5.82
C LEU A 69 -2.57 -3.34 6.27
N ASN A 70 -2.52 -2.39 5.35
CA ASN A 70 -2.83 -1.00 5.72
C ASN A 70 -4.31 -0.88 6.06
N LEU A 71 -4.64 -0.18 7.14
CA LEU A 71 -6.03 0.12 7.52
C LEU A 71 -6.77 0.78 6.35
N ALA A 72 -6.13 1.73 5.68
CA ALA A 72 -6.69 2.40 4.50
C ALA A 72 -6.99 1.44 3.34
N THR A 73 -6.20 0.37 3.17
CA THR A 73 -6.46 -0.67 2.16
C THR A 73 -7.69 -1.49 2.54
N ALA A 74 -7.84 -1.87 3.81
CA ALA A 74 -9.03 -2.58 4.27
C ALA A 74 -10.31 -1.72 4.12
N GLN A 75 -10.24 -0.45 4.50
CA GLN A 75 -11.34 0.50 4.31
C GLN A 75 -11.63 0.75 2.82
N GLY A 76 -10.59 0.84 1.99
CA GLY A 76 -10.74 0.97 0.53
C GLY A 76 -11.48 -0.22 -0.10
N ALA A 77 -11.24 -1.44 0.39
CA ALA A 77 -12.01 -2.62 0.00
C ALA A 77 -13.49 -2.49 0.41
N GLN A 78 -13.77 -2.03 1.63
CA GLN A 78 -15.14 -1.77 2.09
C GLN A 78 -15.84 -0.70 1.24
N THR A 79 -15.14 0.38 0.89
CA THR A 79 -15.63 1.43 0.00
C THR A 79 -15.97 0.87 -1.37
N LEU A 80 -15.08 0.07 -1.97
CA LEU A 80 -15.35 -0.60 -3.26
C LEU A 80 -16.59 -1.50 -3.17
N LYS A 81 -16.72 -2.30 -2.11
CA LYS A 81 -17.89 -3.16 -1.90
C LYS A 81 -19.18 -2.36 -1.85
N ARG A 82 -19.21 -1.28 -1.07
CA ARG A 82 -20.39 -0.42 -0.91
C ARG A 82 -20.72 0.33 -2.20
N ALA A 83 -19.72 0.81 -2.94
CA ALA A 83 -19.91 1.55 -4.18
C ALA A 83 -20.39 0.66 -5.33
N THR A 84 -19.85 -0.56 -5.45
CA THR A 84 -20.21 -1.47 -6.53
C THR A 84 -21.49 -2.25 -6.26
N GLY A 85 -21.77 -2.59 -4.99
CA GLY A 85 -22.80 -3.57 -4.61
C GLY A 85 -22.48 -5.01 -5.06
N CYS A 86 -21.38 -5.23 -5.78
CA CYS A 86 -21.01 -6.51 -6.36
C CYS A 86 -20.50 -7.49 -5.30
N ALA A 87 -20.56 -8.79 -5.58
CA ALA A 87 -19.78 -9.76 -4.83
C ALA A 87 -18.28 -9.44 -4.99
N LEU A 88 -17.53 -9.47 -3.89
CA LEU A 88 -16.07 -9.31 -3.87
C LEU A 88 -15.48 -10.50 -3.12
N ASN A 89 -14.59 -11.23 -3.79
CA ASN A 89 -13.83 -12.31 -3.21
C ASN A 89 -12.34 -11.98 -3.29
N ILE A 90 -11.70 -11.77 -2.15
CA ILE A 90 -10.25 -11.52 -2.08
C ILE A 90 -9.50 -12.84 -2.20
N THR A 91 -8.54 -12.92 -3.12
CA THR A 91 -7.76 -14.13 -3.39
C THR A 91 -6.29 -14.00 -3.01
N GLY A 92 -5.83 -12.77 -2.81
CA GLY A 92 -4.46 -12.45 -2.44
C GLY A 92 -4.44 -11.19 -1.59
N GLY A 93 -3.53 -11.14 -0.64
CA GLY A 93 -3.41 -10.04 0.29
C GLY A 93 -1.95 -9.72 0.51
N THR A 94 -1.46 -10.02 1.70
CA THR A 94 -0.15 -9.59 2.16
C THR A 94 0.91 -10.69 2.16
N GLU A 95 0.56 -11.91 1.74
CA GLU A 95 1.46 -13.05 1.67
C GLU A 95 2.72 -12.82 0.82
N THR A 96 3.75 -13.64 1.03
CA THR A 96 4.95 -13.66 0.21
C THR A 96 4.68 -14.22 -1.20
N GLY A 97 5.56 -13.94 -2.15
CA GLY A 97 5.45 -14.41 -3.54
C GLY A 97 5.05 -13.33 -4.54
N HIS A 98 4.69 -12.14 -4.06
CA HIS A 98 4.38 -10.97 -4.89
C HIS A 98 5.60 -10.11 -5.20
N ALA A 99 5.50 -9.27 -6.24
CA ALA A 99 6.54 -8.30 -6.58
C ALA A 99 6.81 -7.33 -5.41
N SER A 100 8.08 -7.02 -5.18
CA SER A 100 8.52 -6.07 -4.16
C SER A 100 8.35 -4.62 -4.60
N GLY A 101 8.47 -3.70 -3.65
CA GLY A 101 8.37 -2.25 -3.88
C GLY A 101 7.58 -1.54 -2.80
N THR A 102 7.63 -0.21 -2.77
CA THR A 102 6.94 0.61 -1.76
C THR A 102 5.45 0.31 -1.72
N TYR A 103 4.79 0.31 -2.87
CA TYR A 103 3.36 0.07 -3.03
C TYR A 103 3.09 -1.38 -3.44
N SER A 104 3.34 -2.33 -2.53
CA SER A 104 3.26 -3.78 -2.78
C SER A 104 2.29 -4.50 -1.84
N HIS A 105 2.00 -5.76 -2.16
CA HIS A 105 1.29 -6.71 -1.28
C HIS A 105 1.98 -6.86 0.07
N TRP A 106 3.30 -7.08 0.02
CA TRP A 106 4.13 -7.19 1.23
C TRP A 106 4.17 -5.89 2.06
N ASN A 107 3.85 -4.74 1.48
CA ASN A 107 3.71 -3.51 2.25
C ASN A 107 2.26 -3.15 2.56
N GLY A 108 1.32 -4.07 2.33
CA GLY A 108 -0.08 -3.95 2.74
C GLY A 108 -0.88 -2.94 1.93
N TYR A 109 -0.41 -2.55 0.75
CA TYR A 109 -1.06 -1.56 -0.12
C TYR A 109 -2.03 -2.18 -1.11
N LYS A 110 -1.94 -3.50 -1.33
CA LYS A 110 -2.61 -4.18 -2.43
C LYS A 110 -3.49 -5.33 -1.95
N LEU A 111 -4.55 -5.60 -2.70
CA LEU A 111 -5.42 -6.76 -2.55
C LEU A 111 -5.75 -7.29 -3.95
N ASP A 112 -5.73 -8.61 -4.08
CA ASP A 112 -6.19 -9.28 -5.29
C ASP A 112 -7.64 -9.71 -5.14
N TYR A 113 -8.46 -9.39 -6.13
CA TYR A 113 -9.84 -9.84 -6.18
C TYR A 113 -10.05 -10.83 -7.31
N GLY A 114 -10.71 -11.94 -7.01
CA GLY A 114 -11.17 -12.88 -8.02
C GLY A 114 -12.01 -12.18 -9.08
N LYS A 115 -11.81 -12.57 -10.34
CA LYS A 115 -12.51 -11.95 -11.46
C LYS A 115 -14.01 -12.20 -11.38
N ASN A 116 -14.80 -11.13 -11.52
CA ASN A 116 -16.22 -11.27 -11.78
C ASN A 116 -16.71 -10.15 -12.72
N THR A 117 -17.78 -10.45 -13.45
CA THR A 117 -18.33 -9.55 -14.47
C THR A 117 -18.89 -8.26 -13.88
N CYS A 118 -19.50 -8.31 -12.69
CA CYS A 118 -20.09 -7.15 -12.03
C CYS A 118 -19.04 -6.07 -11.72
N VAL A 119 -17.97 -6.44 -11.03
CA VAL A 119 -16.85 -5.55 -10.69
C VAL A 119 -16.13 -5.10 -11.96
N THR A 120 -15.96 -6.01 -12.92
CA THR A 120 -15.29 -5.68 -14.18
C THR A 120 -16.04 -4.59 -14.94
N ASN A 121 -17.37 -4.71 -15.07
CA ASN A 121 -18.19 -3.70 -15.71
C ASN A 121 -18.17 -2.39 -14.92
N TYR A 122 -18.27 -2.44 -13.59
CA TYR A 122 -18.20 -1.25 -12.76
C TYR A 122 -16.87 -0.50 -12.96
N VAL A 123 -15.73 -1.19 -12.83
CA VAL A 123 -14.41 -0.57 -13.00
C VAL A 123 -14.26 0.04 -14.39
N LYS A 124 -14.59 -0.71 -15.45
CA LYS A 124 -14.40 -0.25 -16.84
C LYS A 124 -15.33 0.90 -17.23
N ASN A 125 -16.52 0.98 -16.63
CA ASN A 125 -17.50 2.03 -16.95
C ASN A 125 -17.38 3.27 -16.05
N THR A 126 -16.84 3.13 -14.83
CA THR A 126 -16.83 4.21 -13.83
C THR A 126 -15.43 4.79 -13.63
N PHE A 127 -14.36 4.01 -13.79
CA PHE A 127 -13.00 4.46 -13.54
C PHE A 127 -12.30 4.89 -14.84
N THR A 128 -11.37 5.83 -14.71
CA THR A 128 -10.63 6.36 -15.85
C THR A 128 -9.56 5.35 -16.28
N TYR A 129 -9.59 4.90 -17.52
CA TYR A 129 -8.48 4.11 -18.08
C TYR A 129 -7.21 4.97 -18.16
N ILE A 130 -6.09 4.45 -17.66
CA ILE A 130 -4.81 5.19 -17.57
C ILE A 130 -3.66 4.54 -18.35
N GLY A 131 -3.95 3.51 -19.16
CA GLY A 131 -2.96 2.82 -19.99
C GLY A 131 -2.62 1.42 -19.50
N LEU A 132 -1.54 0.87 -20.04
CA LEU A 132 -1.05 -0.47 -19.69
C LEU A 132 0.08 -0.35 -18.66
N ARG A 133 0.08 -1.25 -17.67
CA ARG A 133 1.22 -1.48 -16.79
C ARG A 133 2.37 -2.14 -17.57
N GLY A 134 3.58 -2.12 -17.02
CA GLY A 134 4.78 -2.66 -17.70
C GLY A 134 4.71 -4.12 -18.14
N ASP A 135 3.78 -4.91 -17.59
CA ASP A 135 3.51 -6.31 -17.96
C ASP A 135 2.30 -6.45 -18.92
N GLY A 136 1.73 -5.34 -19.40
CA GLY A 136 0.61 -5.32 -20.34
C GLY A 136 -0.77 -5.30 -19.69
N ALA A 137 -0.88 -5.34 -18.36
CA ALA A 137 -2.17 -5.30 -17.67
C ALA A 137 -2.86 -3.92 -17.85
N PRO A 138 -4.09 -3.84 -18.39
CA PRO A 138 -4.85 -2.59 -18.47
C PRO A 138 -5.12 -2.01 -17.08
N GLN A 139 -4.84 -0.73 -16.87
CA GLN A 139 -5.02 -0.05 -15.59
C GLN A 139 -6.14 0.99 -15.63
N TYR A 140 -6.91 1.03 -14.54
CA TYR A 140 -8.01 1.96 -14.34
C TYR A 140 -7.83 2.68 -13.01
N ARG A 141 -8.11 3.99 -12.98
CA ARG A 141 -7.96 4.84 -11.80
C ARG A 141 -9.32 5.28 -11.29
N SER A 142 -9.60 5.00 -10.01
CA SER A 142 -10.81 5.51 -9.36
C SER A 142 -10.75 7.03 -9.19
N GLY A 143 -11.90 7.66 -8.95
CA GLY A 143 -11.96 9.09 -8.61
C GLY A 143 -11.15 9.47 -7.35
N SER A 144 -10.93 8.52 -6.44
CA SER A 144 -10.07 8.68 -5.27
C SER A 144 -8.58 8.45 -5.54
N GLY A 145 -8.22 8.05 -6.76
CA GLY A 145 -6.85 7.85 -7.20
C GLY A 145 -6.29 6.43 -7.02
N ASN A 146 -7.05 5.48 -6.47
CA ASN A 146 -6.65 4.06 -6.36
C ASN A 146 -6.59 3.41 -7.75
N ILE A 147 -5.70 2.42 -7.93
CA ILE A 147 -5.41 1.82 -9.23
C ILE A 147 -5.88 0.37 -9.27
N TYR A 148 -6.55 0.00 -10.36
CA TYR A 148 -7.12 -1.31 -10.61
C TYR A 148 -6.48 -1.86 -11.88
N ALA A 149 -5.63 -2.85 -11.75
CA ALA A 149 -4.99 -3.53 -12.87
C ALA A 149 -5.74 -4.82 -13.22
N ASP A 150 -6.12 -4.94 -14.48
CA ASP A 150 -6.76 -6.14 -15.03
C ASP A 150 -5.68 -7.14 -15.48
N GLU A 151 -5.36 -8.13 -14.65
CA GLU A 151 -4.39 -9.19 -15.00
C GLU A 151 -5.04 -10.36 -15.78
N GLY A 152 -6.29 -10.19 -16.23
CA GLY A 152 -7.07 -11.18 -16.95
C GLY A 152 -7.79 -12.17 -16.03
N ASN A 153 -7.06 -12.90 -15.20
CA ASN A 153 -7.64 -13.92 -14.29
C ASN A 153 -8.08 -13.34 -12.92
N HIS A 154 -7.56 -12.17 -12.53
CA HIS A 154 -7.95 -11.46 -11.32
C HIS A 154 -7.76 -9.94 -11.48
N TRP A 155 -8.20 -9.19 -10.48
CA TRP A 155 -7.91 -7.77 -10.33
C TRP A 155 -6.83 -7.57 -9.29
N ASP A 156 -5.72 -6.95 -9.68
CA ASP A 156 -4.69 -6.46 -8.77
C ASP A 156 -5.02 -5.00 -8.45
N VAL A 157 -5.39 -4.71 -7.19
CA VAL A 157 -5.83 -3.36 -6.79
C VAL A 157 -4.87 -2.74 -5.79
N LEU A 158 -4.33 -1.58 -6.16
CA LEU A 158 -3.48 -0.74 -5.34
C LEU A 158 -4.30 0.39 -4.69
N TYR A 159 -4.27 0.41 -3.36
CA TYR A 159 -4.92 1.43 -2.54
C TYR A 159 -3.90 2.44 -2.00
N TYR A 160 -3.97 3.68 -2.47
CA TYR A 160 -3.25 4.80 -1.88
C TYR A 160 -4.02 5.41 -0.69
N ASN A 161 -5.34 5.24 -0.67
CA ASN A 161 -6.24 5.73 0.37
C ASN A 161 -7.50 4.86 0.44
N CYS A 162 -8.37 5.15 1.41
CA CYS A 162 -9.61 4.40 1.63
C CYS A 162 -10.78 4.77 0.71
N GLY A 163 -10.61 5.72 -0.21
CA GLY A 163 -11.63 6.03 -1.20
C GLY A 163 -12.80 6.90 -0.74
N GLY A 164 -12.65 7.67 0.34
CA GLY A 164 -13.70 8.53 0.90
C GLY A 164 -14.35 7.99 2.18
N CYS A 165 -13.60 7.17 2.93
CA CYS A 165 -13.78 7.04 4.37
C CYS A 165 -13.18 8.28 5.08
#